data_AF-A0A7S1YLL5-F1
#
_entry.id   AF-A0A7S1YLL5-F1
#
_cell.length_a   1.000
_cell.length_b   1.000
_cell.length_c   1.000
_cell.angle_alpha   90.00
_cell.angle_beta   90.00
_cell.angle_gamma   90.00
#
_symmetry.space_group_name_H-M   'P 1'
#
loop_
_entity.id
_entity.type
_entity.pdbx_description
1 polymer ?
#
loop_
_entity_poly.entity_id
_entity_poly.type
_entity_poly.pdbx_seq_one_letter_code
_entity_poly.pdbx_strand_id
1 'polypeptide(L)'
;TKDVFEKSELVKRLYDAWKEGRQVTTYPPTSSDVLQSKLFFASLEGGKGIKAFNAQNIFVEDNGSTFPCIQIKVEPTQDIPGKKRRNHVLTMLLDTAATGFVLRPDVATERLNLPVVNRQASMTGAGGKIDLGGVAQMYTWYFDNERFGPDPVPLLDIGGLPERLDGIIGLTWLMRFACVELNFQTGQICLYRESLSPPPPEGFEIVSDTSLERTNLGLWKVPVFLDGRGPVNLLVDTGAAGGFLNENGLQQLGLTKEQVEPLSDFGAIGSDNMAMQLTHRLAVKSTLRMAGSSSGSVPLTTDMNFDVGDLPVLKQLRGDNVGGIMGANAFAQCGLCRFRFNGADPRLTILRPVEKESNDEETEEPSVQP
;
A
#
# COMPACT_ATOMS: atom_id res chain seq x y z
N THR A 1 15.28 13.53 30.38
CA THR A 1 13.98 14.06 29.93
C THR A 1 13.04 12.88 29.75
N LYS A 2 12.00 12.77 30.60
CA LYS A 2 10.99 11.71 30.56
C LYS A 2 9.83 12.20 29.68
N ASP A 3 10.04 12.25 28.36
CA ASP A 3 8.95 12.45 27.41
C ASP A 3 8.56 11.09 26.85
N VAL A 4 7.65 10.41 27.54
CA VAL A 4 6.94 9.27 26.99
C VAL A 4 5.73 9.84 26.26
N PHE A 5 5.83 9.98 24.94
CA PHE A 5 4.75 10.58 24.14
C PHE A 5 3.51 9.67 24.09
N GLU A 6 2.33 10.25 24.26
CA GLU A 6 1.08 9.58 23.92
C GLU A 6 0.88 9.55 22.40
N LYS A 7 0.38 8.42 21.89
CA LYS A 7 0.20 8.08 20.47
C LYS A 7 -0.50 9.18 19.64
N SER A 8 -1.48 9.83 20.24
CA SER A 8 -2.24 10.93 19.62
C SER A 8 -1.36 12.16 19.40
N GLU A 9 -0.39 12.42 20.28
CA GLU A 9 0.45 13.60 20.23
C GLU A 9 1.58 13.47 19.20
N LEU A 10 2.16 12.28 19.03
CA LEU A 10 3.15 12.04 17.96
C LEU A 10 2.50 12.11 16.57
N VAL A 11 1.34 11.46 16.39
CA VAL A 11 0.58 11.52 15.13
C VAL A 11 0.12 12.95 14.85
N LYS A 12 -0.40 13.65 15.87
CA LYS A 12 -0.77 15.05 15.77
C LYS A 12 0.42 15.94 15.45
N ARG A 13 1.59 15.75 16.07
CA ARG A 13 2.80 16.56 15.76
C ARG A 13 3.40 16.24 14.41
N LEU A 14 3.37 15.00 13.92
CA LEU A 14 3.77 14.67 12.55
C LEU A 14 2.80 15.29 11.55
N TYR A 15 1.49 15.26 11.86
CA TYR A 15 0.46 15.90 11.06
C TYR A 15 0.51 17.43 11.12
N ASP A 16 0.77 18.01 12.28
CA ASP A 16 0.90 19.45 12.51
C ASP A 16 2.21 19.95 11.91
N ALA A 17 3.33 19.22 12.04
CA ALA A 17 4.58 19.51 11.31
C ALA A 17 4.40 19.39 9.79
N TRP A 18 3.56 18.47 9.31
CA TRP A 18 3.16 18.40 7.90
C TRP A 18 2.28 19.59 7.48
N LYS A 19 1.33 19.99 8.34
CA LYS A 19 0.38 21.10 8.11
C LYS A 19 1.05 22.48 8.22
N GLU A 20 1.98 22.64 9.15
CA GLU A 20 2.83 23.83 9.40
C GLU A 20 4.02 23.87 8.44
N GLY A 21 4.51 22.71 8.01
CA GLY A 21 5.44 22.50 6.88
C GLY A 21 4.85 22.85 5.51
N ARG A 22 3.64 23.43 5.46
CA ARG A 22 3.11 24.17 4.30
C ARG A 22 3.90 25.44 3.95
N GLN A 23 5.03 25.72 4.60
CA GLN A 23 6.12 26.28 3.81
C GLN A 23 6.56 25.19 2.83
N VAL A 24 5.80 25.07 1.74
CA VAL A 24 6.24 24.43 0.51
C VAL A 24 7.66 24.93 0.34
N THR A 25 8.63 24.08 0.61
CA THR A 25 9.97 24.31 0.09
C THR A 25 9.70 24.30 -1.39
N THR A 26 9.58 25.49 -1.99
CA THR A 26 9.37 25.65 -3.41
C THR A 26 10.65 25.16 -4.03
N TYR A 27 10.71 23.86 -4.25
CA TYR A 27 11.71 23.27 -5.11
C TYR A 27 11.51 23.96 -6.46
N PRO A 28 12.58 24.50 -7.07
CA PRO A 28 12.46 25.12 -8.38
C PRO A 28 11.75 24.11 -9.29
N PRO A 29 10.68 24.52 -10.00
CA PRO A 29 9.87 23.59 -10.75
C PRO A 29 10.77 22.82 -11.71
N THR A 30 10.79 21.49 -11.58
CA THR A 30 11.15 20.64 -12.70
C THR A 30 10.11 20.91 -13.80
N SER A 31 10.52 20.85 -15.06
CA SER A 31 9.69 21.32 -16.18
C SER A 31 8.42 20.51 -16.45
N SER A 32 8.15 19.43 -15.71
CA SER A 32 6.96 18.58 -15.87
C SER A 32 6.09 18.55 -14.61
N ASP A 33 4.77 18.65 -14.81
CA ASP A 33 3.73 18.46 -13.77
C ASP A 33 3.72 17.02 -13.20
N VAL A 34 4.30 16.08 -13.95
CA VAL A 34 4.27 14.65 -13.65
C VAL A 34 5.69 14.16 -13.38
N LEU A 35 5.85 13.42 -12.27
CA LEU A 35 6.98 12.53 -12.04
C LEU A 35 6.59 11.11 -12.45
N GLN A 36 7.47 10.42 -13.15
CA GLN A 36 7.19 9.08 -13.63
C GLN A 36 8.34 8.14 -13.30
N SER A 37 8.02 6.95 -12.78
CA SER A 37 9.03 5.95 -12.49
C SER A 37 8.49 4.53 -12.71
N LYS A 38 9.41 3.57 -12.67
CA LYS A 38 9.06 2.15 -12.71
C LYS A 38 8.50 1.70 -11.36
N LEU A 39 7.41 0.95 -11.43
CA LEU A 39 6.89 0.15 -10.35
C LEU A 39 7.51 -1.25 -10.47
N PHE A 40 8.17 -1.68 -9.41
CA PHE A 40 8.71 -3.03 -9.27
C PHE A 40 7.79 -3.84 -8.38
N PHE A 41 7.88 -5.16 -8.46
CA PHE A 41 7.02 -6.05 -7.69
C PHE A 41 7.89 -6.95 -6.82
N ALA A 42 7.67 -6.93 -5.51
CA ALA A 42 8.35 -7.77 -4.52
C ALA A 42 7.51 -8.98 -4.13
N SER A 43 8.03 -10.21 -4.27
CA SER A 43 7.35 -11.41 -3.76
C SER A 43 7.89 -11.76 -2.38
N LEU A 44 7.05 -12.35 -1.54
CA LEU A 44 7.52 -13.01 -0.31
C LEU A 44 8.39 -14.20 -0.70
N GLU A 45 9.46 -14.44 0.05
CA GLU A 45 10.20 -15.69 -0.05
C GLU A 45 9.39 -16.76 0.69
N GLY A 46 8.82 -17.71 -0.05
CA GLY A 46 8.01 -18.80 0.52
C GLY A 46 8.78 -19.64 1.55
N GLY A 47 8.04 -20.27 2.46
CA GLY A 47 8.60 -21.25 3.41
C GLY A 47 9.23 -20.67 4.67
N LYS A 48 9.17 -19.35 4.89
CA LYS A 48 9.61 -18.74 6.16
C LYS A 48 8.56 -19.01 7.25
N GLY A 49 8.88 -19.91 8.18
CA GLY A 49 8.09 -20.12 9.39
C GLY A 49 8.29 -18.97 10.37
N ILE A 50 7.20 -18.37 10.85
CA ILE A 50 7.27 -17.21 11.74
C ILE A 50 6.44 -17.48 12.99
N LYS A 51 6.96 -17.09 14.15
CA LYS A 51 6.23 -17.21 15.42
C LYS A 51 5.01 -16.30 15.38
N ALA A 52 3.84 -16.90 15.59
CA ALA A 52 2.60 -16.18 15.74
C ALA A 52 2.54 -15.46 17.08
N PHE A 53 1.73 -14.40 17.15
CA PHE A 53 1.27 -13.89 18.43
C PHE A 53 0.29 -14.85 19.15
N ASN A 54 -0.48 -15.65 18.40
CA ASN A 54 -1.60 -16.45 18.92
C ASN A 54 -1.54 -17.97 18.64
N ALA A 55 -0.41 -18.48 18.16
CA ALA A 55 -0.19 -19.89 17.79
C ALA A 55 1.30 -20.27 17.94
N GLN A 56 1.60 -21.57 18.02
CA GLN A 56 2.99 -22.02 18.26
C GLN A 56 3.91 -21.78 17.05
N ASN A 57 3.42 -22.03 15.84
CA ASN A 57 4.08 -21.71 14.57
C ASN A 57 3.01 -21.40 13.52
N ILE A 58 3.23 -20.41 12.66
CA ILE A 58 2.42 -20.24 11.44
C ILE A 58 3.33 -20.22 10.23
N PHE A 59 2.82 -20.78 9.15
CA PHE A 59 3.46 -20.72 7.85
C PHE A 59 2.82 -19.59 7.04
N VAL A 60 3.68 -18.71 6.53
CA VAL A 60 3.26 -17.71 5.54
C VAL A 60 3.38 -18.37 4.19
N GLU A 61 2.24 -18.56 3.52
CA GLU A 61 2.21 -19.07 2.15
C GLU A 61 2.69 -18.00 1.18
N ASP A 62 3.58 -18.40 0.27
CA ASP A 62 3.78 -17.64 -0.96
C ASP A 62 2.68 -18.03 -1.95
N ASN A 63 1.64 -17.22 -2.00
CA ASN A 63 0.54 -17.37 -2.95
C ASN A 63 0.82 -16.65 -4.28
N GLY A 64 2.08 -16.30 -4.55
CA GLY A 64 2.49 -15.52 -5.73
C GLY A 64 2.09 -14.05 -5.65
N SER A 65 1.55 -13.58 -4.53
CA SER A 65 1.23 -12.17 -4.37
C SER A 65 2.50 -11.33 -4.34
N THR A 66 2.41 -10.18 -5.01
CA THR A 66 3.53 -9.25 -5.09
C THR A 66 3.17 -7.90 -4.52
N PHE A 67 4.14 -7.27 -3.87
CA PHE A 67 4.03 -5.92 -3.35
C PHE A 67 4.54 -4.88 -4.37
N PRO A 68 3.78 -3.81 -4.65
CA PRO A 68 4.27 -2.69 -5.45
C PRO A 68 5.40 -1.95 -4.72
N CYS A 69 6.50 -1.72 -5.41
CA CYS A 69 7.71 -1.13 -4.87
C CYS A 69 8.26 -0.06 -5.81
N ILE A 70 8.95 0.92 -5.25
CA ILE A 70 9.67 1.94 -6.02
C ILE A 70 11.12 2.02 -5.58
N GLN A 71 11.96 2.64 -6.41
CA GLN A 71 13.34 2.95 -6.04
C GLN A 71 13.51 4.43 -5.78
N ILE A 72 14.16 4.77 -4.67
CA ILE A 72 14.59 6.14 -4.35
C ILE A 72 16.11 6.17 -4.25
N LYS A 73 16.72 7.34 -4.50
CA LYS A 73 18.14 7.57 -4.26
C LYS A 73 18.31 8.39 -2.99
N VAL A 74 19.10 7.96 -2.03
CA VAL A 74 19.36 8.70 -0.79
C VAL A 74 20.80 9.20 -0.78
N GLU A 75 20.97 10.48 -0.43
CA GLU A 75 22.27 11.07 -0.19
C GLU A 75 22.70 10.81 1.26
N PRO A 76 23.91 10.28 1.49
CA PRO A 76 24.43 10.08 2.84
C PRO A 76 24.67 11.43 3.53
N THR A 77 24.29 11.51 4.81
CA THR A 77 24.33 12.73 5.62
C THR A 77 25.76 13.19 5.93
N GLN A 78 26.70 12.25 6.08
CA GLN A 78 28.08 12.52 6.48
C GLN A 78 29.06 11.74 5.60
N ASP A 79 30.24 12.32 5.39
CA ASP A 79 31.37 11.59 4.84
C ASP A 79 31.75 10.47 5.80
N ILE A 80 31.64 9.22 5.35
CA ILE A 80 32.21 8.10 6.08
C ILE A 80 33.71 8.08 5.74
N PRO A 81 34.62 8.23 6.73
CA PRO A 81 36.06 8.24 6.47
C PRO A 81 36.49 7.02 5.63
N GLY A 82 37.16 7.28 4.50
CA GLY A 82 37.62 6.22 3.59
C GLY A 82 36.57 5.71 2.58
N LYS A 83 35.31 6.17 2.62
CA LYS A 83 34.30 5.85 1.58
C LYS A 83 33.96 7.10 0.76
N LYS A 84 33.99 6.96 -0.56
CA LYS A 84 33.49 8.01 -1.47
C LYS A 84 31.99 8.21 -1.22
N ARG A 85 31.51 9.45 -1.11
CA ARG A 85 30.08 9.77 -1.15
C ARG A 85 29.49 9.15 -2.42
N ARG A 86 28.60 8.20 -2.24
CA ARG A 86 27.82 7.60 -3.33
C ARG A 86 26.37 7.62 -2.89
N ASN A 87 25.49 7.99 -3.81
CA ASN A 87 24.06 7.90 -3.56
C ASN A 87 23.70 6.41 -3.43
N HIS A 88 22.85 6.11 -2.45
CA HIS A 88 22.37 4.76 -2.21
C HIS A 88 21.00 4.60 -2.85
N VAL A 89 20.79 3.55 -3.64
CA VAL A 89 19.46 3.22 -4.17
C VAL A 89 18.76 2.34 -3.15
N LEU A 90 17.61 2.79 -2.66
CA LEU A 90 16.76 2.02 -1.75
C LEU A 90 15.53 1.51 -2.48
N THR A 91 15.14 0.26 -2.19
CA THR A 91 13.88 -0.31 -2.67
C THR A 91 12.82 -0.18 -1.58
N MET A 92 11.77 0.58 -1.86
CA MET A 92 10.75 0.96 -0.88
C MET A 92 9.42 0.29 -1.24
N LEU A 93 8.78 -0.36 -0.25
CA LEU A 93 7.39 -0.78 -0.33
C LEU A 93 6.49 0.45 -0.47
N LEU A 94 5.62 0.47 -1.48
CA LEU A 94 4.60 1.49 -1.60
C LEU A 94 3.36 1.06 -0.80
N ASP A 95 3.06 1.77 0.28
CA ASP A 95 2.04 1.35 1.25
C ASP A 95 1.05 2.49 1.56
N THR A 96 -0.16 2.38 1.03
CA THR A 96 -1.24 3.34 1.28
C THR A 96 -1.87 3.23 2.67
N ALA A 97 -1.55 2.20 3.46
CA ALA A 97 -1.94 2.07 4.86
C ALA A 97 -0.81 2.45 5.84
N ALA A 98 0.41 2.70 5.36
CA ALA A 98 1.46 3.35 6.12
C ALA A 98 1.28 4.87 6.11
N THR A 99 1.34 5.51 7.28
CA THR A 99 1.27 6.98 7.35
C THR A 99 2.59 7.63 6.92
N GLY A 100 3.72 7.00 7.21
CA GLY A 100 5.06 7.60 7.13
C GLY A 100 6.04 6.83 6.25
N PHE A 101 7.27 7.35 6.22
CA PHE A 101 8.44 6.55 5.87
C PHE A 101 8.79 5.60 7.00
N VAL A 102 9.32 4.44 6.66
CA VAL A 102 9.93 3.50 7.60
C VAL A 102 11.19 2.94 6.95
N LEU A 103 12.28 2.78 7.70
CA LEU A 103 13.47 2.08 7.23
C LEU A 103 13.84 0.96 8.19
N ARG A 104 14.48 -0.09 7.64
CA ARG A 104 15.15 -1.07 8.49
C ARG A 104 16.27 -0.41 9.30
N PRO A 105 16.49 -0.81 10.57
CA PRO A 105 17.54 -0.22 11.39
C PRO A 105 18.93 -0.29 10.75
N ASP A 106 19.32 -1.44 10.20
CA ASP A 106 20.61 -1.67 9.55
C ASP A 106 20.79 -0.81 8.27
N VAL A 107 19.73 -0.65 7.48
CA VAL A 107 19.74 0.26 6.33
C VAL A 107 20.01 1.70 6.79
N ALA A 108 19.31 2.17 7.82
CA ALA A 108 19.49 3.53 8.30
C ALA A 108 20.86 3.79 8.94
N THR A 109 21.34 2.88 9.80
CA THR A 109 22.54 3.11 10.61
C THR A 109 23.82 2.63 9.93
N GLU A 110 23.81 1.46 9.28
CA GLU A 110 25.01 0.85 8.71
C GLU A 110 25.21 1.24 7.24
N ARG A 111 24.12 1.25 6.45
CA ARG A 111 24.19 1.54 5.01
C ARG A 111 24.19 3.05 4.72
N LEU A 112 23.34 3.81 5.41
CA LEU A 112 23.14 5.25 5.15
C LEU A 112 23.82 6.16 6.18
N ASN A 113 24.19 5.64 7.36
CA ASN A 113 24.74 6.41 8.48
C ASN A 113 23.86 7.64 8.83
N LEU A 114 22.55 7.45 8.91
CA LEU A 114 21.60 8.50 9.29
C LEU A 114 21.70 8.80 10.78
N PRO A 115 21.62 10.07 11.21
CA PRO A 115 21.59 10.40 12.62
C PRO A 115 20.25 10.00 13.24
N VAL A 116 20.31 9.24 14.34
CA VAL A 116 19.14 8.88 15.15
C VAL A 116 18.84 10.03 16.11
N VAL A 117 17.73 10.72 15.86
CA VAL A 117 17.33 11.94 16.60
C VAL A 117 16.45 11.64 17.81
N ASN A 118 15.76 10.50 17.84
CA ASN A 118 14.98 10.05 18.98
C ASN A 118 15.10 8.52 19.13
N ARG A 119 15.39 8.01 20.33
CA ARG A 119 15.47 6.57 20.62
C ARG A 119 14.23 6.01 21.31
N GLN A 120 13.29 6.85 21.70
CA GLN A 120 12.03 6.47 22.33
C GLN A 120 10.88 6.91 21.44
N ALA A 121 10.47 6.00 20.56
CA ALA A 121 9.29 6.17 19.74
C ALA A 121 8.53 4.84 19.68
N SER A 122 7.24 4.91 19.45
CA SER A 122 6.40 3.74 19.23
C SER A 122 5.48 4.00 18.05
N MET A 123 5.14 2.96 17.30
CA MET A 123 4.14 3.03 16.25
C MET A 123 3.08 1.95 16.42
N THR A 124 2.04 1.99 15.60
CA THR A 124 1.03 0.93 15.54
C THR A 124 1.07 0.31 14.17
N GLY A 125 1.40 -0.98 14.10
CA GLY A 125 1.34 -1.80 12.91
C GLY A 125 0.13 -2.73 12.92
N ALA A 126 0.11 -3.69 11.98
CA ALA A 126 -0.96 -4.67 11.85
C ALA A 126 -1.16 -5.50 13.12
N GLY A 127 -0.06 -5.88 13.78
CA GLY A 127 -0.01 -6.65 15.02
C GLY A 127 -0.20 -5.85 16.31
N GLY A 128 -0.26 -4.51 16.24
CA GLY A 128 -0.52 -3.66 17.39
C GLY A 128 0.56 -2.61 17.64
N LYS A 129 0.77 -2.23 18.91
CA LYS A 129 1.76 -1.21 19.27
C LYS A 129 3.15 -1.84 19.33
N ILE A 130 4.12 -1.25 18.62
CA ILE A 130 5.52 -1.69 18.59
C ILE A 130 6.43 -0.55 19.03
N ASP A 131 7.43 -0.88 19.84
CA ASP A 131 8.52 0.03 20.19
C ASP A 131 9.53 0.08 19.04
N LEU A 132 9.89 1.29 18.64
CA LEU A 132 10.78 1.53 17.52
C LEU A 132 12.25 1.45 17.96
N GLY A 133 13.12 1.07 17.01
CA GLY A 133 14.57 1.20 17.19
C GLY A 133 15.05 2.66 17.26
N GLY A 134 14.15 3.60 16.94
CA GLY A 134 14.35 5.03 17.00
C GLY A 134 13.67 5.75 15.85
N VAL A 135 13.98 7.03 15.69
CA VAL A 135 13.63 7.86 14.55
C VAL A 135 14.94 8.47 14.05
N ALA A 136 15.27 8.21 12.79
CA ALA A 136 16.39 8.81 12.09
C ALA A 136 15.93 10.04 11.28
N GLN A 137 16.88 10.89 10.88
CA GLN A 137 16.62 12.00 9.97
C GLN A 137 17.19 11.70 8.58
N MET A 138 16.32 11.59 7.58
CA MET A 138 16.72 11.51 6.17
C MET A 138 16.68 12.92 5.57
N TYR A 139 17.86 13.51 5.30
CA TYR A 139 17.93 14.93 4.92
C TYR A 139 17.64 15.18 3.44
N THR A 140 18.15 14.32 2.57
CA THR A 140 18.04 14.50 1.14
C THR A 140 17.94 13.16 0.46
N TRP A 141 16.89 13.02 -0.32
CA TRP A 141 16.63 11.85 -1.13
C TRP A 141 15.93 12.27 -2.42
N TYR A 142 15.89 11.38 -3.38
CA TYR A 142 15.42 11.65 -4.72
C TYR A 142 14.48 10.59 -5.24
N PHE A 143 13.44 11.04 -5.92
CA PHE A 143 12.58 10.23 -6.76
C PHE A 143 12.48 10.92 -8.13
N ASP A 144 12.74 10.18 -9.20
CA ASP A 144 12.79 10.71 -10.57
C ASP A 144 13.64 12.00 -10.74
N ASN A 145 14.81 12.02 -10.08
CA ASN A 145 15.74 13.15 -10.00
C ASN A 145 15.21 14.41 -9.29
N GLU A 146 13.97 14.41 -8.82
CA GLU A 146 13.50 15.45 -7.92
C GLU A 146 13.99 15.20 -6.51
N ARG A 147 14.38 16.29 -5.84
CA ARG A 147 14.87 16.30 -4.47
C ARG A 147 13.71 16.42 -3.47
N PHE A 148 13.77 15.60 -2.42
CA PHE A 148 12.87 15.61 -1.28
C PHE A 148 13.66 15.61 0.05
N GLY A 149 12.93 15.77 1.15
CA GLY A 149 13.46 15.86 2.52
C GLY A 149 13.51 17.30 3.05
N PRO A 150 13.92 17.52 4.30
CA PRO A 150 14.25 16.50 5.29
C PRO A 150 12.99 15.80 5.85
N ASP A 151 13.03 14.48 5.97
CA ASP A 151 11.91 13.67 6.47
C ASP A 151 12.33 12.84 7.71
N PRO A 152 11.55 12.83 8.80
CA PRO A 152 11.78 11.93 9.92
C PRO A 152 11.41 10.49 9.51
N VAL A 153 12.29 9.54 9.82
CA VAL A 153 12.12 8.15 9.42
C VAL A 153 12.23 7.21 10.63
N PRO A 154 11.08 6.73 11.14
CA PRO A 154 11.03 5.61 12.06
C PRO A 154 11.88 4.41 11.63
N LEU A 155 12.60 3.85 12.59
CA LEU A 155 13.38 2.64 12.42
C LEU A 155 12.58 1.45 12.96
N LEU A 156 12.11 0.60 12.06
CA LEU A 156 11.32 -0.59 12.39
C LEU A 156 11.96 -1.79 11.71
N ASP A 157 12.12 -2.87 12.47
CA ASP A 157 12.43 -4.17 11.88
C ASP A 157 11.22 -4.67 11.10
N ILE A 158 11.34 -4.68 9.77
CA ILE A 158 10.34 -5.14 8.82
C ILE A 158 10.66 -6.54 8.25
N GLY A 159 11.30 -7.40 9.02
CA GLY A 159 11.69 -8.78 8.66
C GLY A 159 10.57 -9.72 8.13
N GLY A 160 9.30 -9.35 8.28
CA GLY A 160 8.12 -10.01 7.71
C GLY A 160 7.84 -9.61 6.27
N LEU A 161 8.48 -8.55 5.78
CA LEU A 161 8.51 -8.15 4.38
C LEU A 161 9.72 -8.78 3.66
N PRO A 162 9.68 -8.86 2.31
CA PRO A 162 10.79 -9.40 1.52
C PRO A 162 12.14 -8.76 1.89
N GLU A 163 13.20 -9.58 1.97
CA GLU A 163 14.52 -9.14 2.44
C GLU A 163 15.11 -8.02 1.57
N ARG A 164 14.75 -7.99 0.28
CA ARG A 164 15.15 -6.96 -0.67
C ARG A 164 14.57 -5.56 -0.41
N LEU A 165 13.59 -5.43 0.48
CA LEU A 165 12.98 -4.14 0.81
C LEU A 165 13.79 -3.44 1.89
N ASP A 166 14.22 -2.22 1.58
CA ASP A 166 14.97 -1.36 2.50
C ASP A 166 14.05 -0.64 3.49
N GLY A 167 12.78 -0.48 3.13
CA GLY A 167 11.80 0.25 3.93
C GLY A 167 10.42 0.35 3.30
N ILE A 168 9.60 1.23 3.87
CA ILE A 168 8.22 1.53 3.46
C ILE A 168 8.11 3.04 3.17
N ILE A 169 7.37 3.40 2.12
CA ILE A 169 7.00 4.77 1.81
C ILE A 169 5.48 4.89 1.78
N GLY A 170 4.96 5.77 2.64
CA GLY A 170 3.53 5.87 2.93
C GLY A 170 2.84 7.17 2.52
N LEU A 171 1.65 7.37 3.08
CA LEU A 171 0.71 8.45 2.75
C LEU A 171 1.30 9.86 2.90
N THR A 172 2.16 10.14 3.88
CA THR A 172 2.76 11.48 4.04
C THR A 172 3.53 11.96 2.82
N TRP A 173 4.09 11.05 2.03
CA TRP A 173 4.69 11.38 0.73
C TRP A 173 3.67 11.38 -0.40
N LEU A 174 2.81 10.36 -0.47
CA LEU A 174 1.80 10.25 -1.55
C LEU A 174 0.82 11.44 -1.53
N MET A 175 0.50 11.95 -0.35
CA MET A 175 -0.28 13.17 -0.11
C MET A 175 0.51 14.46 -0.38
N ARG A 176 1.65 14.44 -1.07
CA ARG A 176 2.28 15.66 -1.61
C ARG A 176 1.82 15.95 -3.05
N PHE A 177 1.15 14.98 -3.67
CA PHE A 177 0.69 15.05 -5.04
C PHE A 177 -0.83 15.25 -5.09
N ALA A 178 -1.31 15.92 -6.14
CA ALA A 178 -2.73 16.06 -6.43
C ALA A 178 -3.35 14.70 -6.79
N CYS A 179 -2.59 13.88 -7.54
CA CYS A 179 -3.02 12.57 -8.00
C CYS A 179 -1.83 11.61 -8.06
N VAL A 180 -2.08 10.34 -7.72
CA VAL A 180 -1.12 9.23 -7.79
C VAL A 180 -1.73 8.13 -8.65
N GLU A 181 -1.05 7.68 -9.69
CA GLU A 181 -1.46 6.52 -10.49
C GLU A 181 -0.49 5.38 -10.32
N LEU A 182 -1.03 4.20 -10.02
CA LEU A 182 -0.32 2.92 -10.01
C LEU A 182 -0.84 2.07 -11.16
N ASN A 183 -0.04 1.94 -12.21
CA ASN A 183 -0.34 1.10 -13.35
C ASN A 183 0.31 -0.27 -13.13
N PHE A 184 -0.50 -1.22 -12.66
CA PHE A 184 -0.06 -2.58 -12.37
C PHE A 184 0.23 -3.38 -13.63
N GLN A 185 -0.41 -3.05 -14.75
CA GLN A 185 -0.19 -3.72 -16.03
C GLN A 185 1.15 -3.30 -16.69
N THR A 186 1.47 -2.00 -16.67
CA THR A 186 2.69 -1.49 -17.30
C THR A 186 3.87 -1.43 -16.33
N GLY A 187 3.63 -1.62 -15.03
CA GLY A 187 4.66 -1.48 -14.00
C GLY A 187 5.16 -0.05 -13.90
N GLN A 188 4.24 0.93 -13.84
CA GLN A 188 4.57 2.36 -13.77
C GLN A 188 3.84 3.05 -12.63
N ILE A 189 4.49 4.06 -12.06
CA ILE A 189 3.91 5.02 -11.13
C ILE A 189 4.01 6.42 -11.73
N CYS A 190 2.90 7.16 -11.67
CA CYS A 190 2.84 8.57 -12.06
C CYS A 190 2.36 9.41 -10.88
N LEU A 191 3.08 10.49 -10.57
CA LEU A 191 2.77 11.41 -9.48
C LEU A 191 2.53 12.80 -10.07
N TYR A 192 1.29 13.25 -10.02
CA TYR A 192 0.85 14.53 -10.60
C TYR A 192 0.83 15.60 -9.52
N ARG A 193 1.50 16.72 -9.73
CA ARG A 193 1.57 17.80 -8.73
C ARG A 193 0.28 18.59 -8.65
N GLU A 194 -0.25 18.98 -9.80
CA GLU A 194 -1.38 19.90 -9.89
C GLU A 194 -2.62 19.22 -10.48
N SER A 195 -2.44 18.28 -11.41
CA SER A 195 -3.56 17.58 -12.04
C SER A 195 -4.27 16.64 -11.05
N LEU A 196 -5.47 17.03 -10.62
CA LEU A 196 -6.33 16.19 -9.78
C LEU A 196 -6.98 15.04 -10.55
N SER A 197 -7.22 15.22 -11.84
CA SER A 197 -7.93 14.26 -12.69
C SER A 197 -7.28 14.23 -14.08
N PRO A 198 -6.08 13.64 -14.21
CA PRO A 198 -5.46 13.47 -15.51
C PRO A 198 -6.39 12.67 -16.45
N PRO A 199 -6.33 12.86 -17.78
CA PRO A 199 -7.10 12.02 -18.68
C PRO A 199 -6.71 10.54 -18.50
N PRO A 200 -7.64 9.58 -18.70
CA PRO A 200 -7.27 8.17 -18.81
C PRO A 200 -6.13 7.98 -19.83
N PRO A 201 -5.14 7.12 -19.56
CA PRO A 201 -4.16 6.75 -20.58
C PRO A 201 -4.84 6.16 -21.82
N GLU A 202 -4.19 6.27 -22.98
CA GLU A 202 -4.70 5.68 -24.21
C GLU A 202 -4.95 4.17 -24.03
N GLY A 203 -6.12 3.70 -24.46
CA GLY A 203 -6.53 2.31 -24.31
C GLY A 203 -7.00 1.93 -22.90
N PHE A 204 -7.25 2.89 -22.01
CA PHE A 204 -7.89 2.65 -20.71
C PHE A 204 -9.26 3.32 -20.61
N GLU A 205 -10.18 2.68 -19.89
CA GLU A 205 -11.48 3.23 -19.53
C GLU A 205 -11.70 3.23 -18.02
N ILE A 206 -12.46 4.21 -17.51
CA ILE A 206 -12.84 4.29 -16.10
C ILE A 206 -13.98 3.31 -15.83
N VAL A 207 -13.73 2.30 -15.01
CA VAL A 207 -14.74 1.32 -14.55
C VAL A 207 -15.30 1.64 -13.17
N SER A 208 -14.55 2.41 -12.38
CA SER A 208 -15.01 2.81 -11.06
C SER A 208 -14.42 4.14 -10.65
N ASP A 209 -15.22 4.97 -9.99
CA ASP A 209 -14.77 6.23 -9.40
C ASP A 209 -15.52 6.48 -8.09
N THR A 210 -14.87 6.21 -6.96
CA THR A 210 -15.51 6.18 -5.64
C THR A 210 -14.80 7.13 -4.67
N SER A 211 -15.57 7.72 -3.75
CA SER A 211 -14.99 8.57 -2.71
C SER A 211 -14.32 7.70 -1.63
N LEU A 212 -13.17 8.17 -1.15
CA LEU A 212 -12.44 7.57 -0.04
C LEU A 212 -12.89 8.22 1.27
N GLU A 213 -13.14 7.40 2.27
CA GLU A 213 -13.46 7.85 3.62
C GLU A 213 -12.23 7.75 4.52
N ARG A 214 -11.98 8.79 5.33
CA ARG A 214 -10.85 8.79 6.26
C ARG A 214 -11.24 8.14 7.59
N THR A 215 -10.39 7.27 8.11
CA THR A 215 -10.54 6.65 9.43
C THR A 215 -10.00 7.53 10.55
N ASN A 216 -10.25 7.17 11.80
CA ASN A 216 -9.70 7.84 12.98
C ASN A 216 -8.16 7.72 13.08
N LEU A 217 -7.55 6.72 12.42
CA LEU A 217 -6.10 6.56 12.28
C LEU A 217 -5.52 7.34 11.10
N GLY A 218 -6.37 8.08 10.37
CA GLY A 218 -5.97 8.87 9.21
C GLY A 218 -5.72 8.06 7.94
N LEU A 219 -6.11 6.78 7.92
CA LEU A 219 -6.04 5.88 6.77
C LEU A 219 -7.28 6.03 5.89
N TRP A 220 -7.22 5.52 4.67
CA TRP A 220 -8.34 5.56 3.74
C TRP A 220 -9.06 4.21 3.68
N LYS A 221 -10.38 4.26 3.71
CA LYS A 221 -11.25 3.11 3.47
C LYS A 221 -12.18 3.39 2.29
N VAL A 222 -12.66 2.31 1.68
CA VAL A 222 -13.58 2.34 0.55
C VAL A 222 -14.70 1.32 0.75
N PRO A 223 -15.97 1.67 0.47
CA PRO A 223 -17.07 0.70 0.46
C PRO A 223 -17.03 -0.17 -0.81
N VAL A 224 -17.09 -1.49 -0.63
CA VAL A 224 -16.88 -2.47 -1.71
C VAL A 224 -17.94 -3.56 -1.67
N PHE A 225 -18.39 -4.01 -2.84
CA PHE A 225 -19.16 -5.24 -3.01
C PHE A 225 -18.25 -6.35 -3.54
N LEU A 226 -18.32 -7.52 -2.91
CA LEU A 226 -17.60 -8.74 -3.29
C LEU A 226 -18.62 -9.77 -3.77
N ASP A 227 -18.57 -10.16 -5.04
CA ASP A 227 -19.57 -11.04 -5.67
C ASP A 227 -21.02 -10.59 -5.39
N GLY A 228 -21.26 -9.28 -5.52
CA GLY A 228 -22.57 -8.66 -5.27
C GLY A 228 -22.97 -8.52 -3.80
N ARG A 229 -22.18 -9.04 -2.85
CA ARG A 229 -22.42 -8.92 -1.40
C ARG A 229 -21.75 -7.66 -0.85
N GLY A 230 -22.44 -6.94 0.04
CA GLY A 230 -21.91 -5.73 0.68
C GLY A 230 -22.91 -4.56 0.72
N PRO A 231 -22.43 -3.32 0.91
CA PRO A 231 -21.02 -2.93 0.91
C PRO A 231 -20.28 -3.33 2.20
N VAL A 232 -19.06 -3.84 2.05
CA VAL A 232 -18.06 -3.98 3.13
C VAL A 232 -17.06 -2.83 3.04
N ASN A 233 -16.71 -2.20 4.17
CA ASN A 233 -15.70 -1.13 4.18
C ASN A 233 -14.31 -1.74 4.32
N LEU A 234 -13.46 -1.55 3.32
CA LEU A 234 -12.09 -2.08 3.29
C LEU A 234 -11.08 -0.95 3.38
N LEU A 235 -10.02 -1.12 4.18
CA LEU A 235 -8.84 -0.26 4.09
C LEU A 235 -8.17 -0.39 2.73
N VAL A 236 -7.71 0.72 2.19
CA VAL A 236 -6.92 0.76 0.95
C VAL A 236 -5.46 0.55 1.32
N ASP A 237 -4.92 -0.64 1.05
CA ASP A 237 -3.59 -1.05 1.52
C ASP A 237 -2.80 -1.73 0.41
N THR A 238 -1.98 -0.96 -0.31
CA THR A 238 -1.05 -1.52 -1.29
C THR A 238 0.13 -2.25 -0.65
N GLY A 239 0.35 -2.10 0.66
CA GLY A 239 1.37 -2.80 1.42
C GLY A 239 0.97 -4.20 1.87
N ALA A 240 -0.34 -4.52 1.85
CA ALA A 240 -0.86 -5.86 2.09
C ALA A 240 -0.80 -6.70 0.80
N ALA A 241 -0.21 -7.90 0.85
CA ALA A 241 -0.17 -8.80 -0.31
C ALA A 241 -1.57 -9.29 -0.72
N GLY A 242 -2.40 -9.62 0.26
CA GLY A 242 -3.73 -10.19 0.08
C GLY A 242 -4.84 -9.33 0.68
N GLY A 243 -6.09 -9.72 0.40
CA GLY A 243 -7.27 -9.17 1.04
C GLY A 243 -7.50 -9.84 2.39
N PHE A 244 -7.98 -9.07 3.36
CA PHE A 244 -8.31 -9.59 4.69
C PHE A 244 -9.68 -9.14 5.15
N LEU A 245 -10.36 -9.96 5.93
CA LEU A 245 -11.63 -9.65 6.58
C LEU A 245 -11.55 -9.96 8.07
N ASN A 246 -12.31 -9.21 8.86
CA ASN A 246 -12.64 -9.61 10.24
C ASN A 246 -14.08 -10.11 10.31
N GLU A 247 -14.55 -10.48 11.51
CA GLU A 247 -15.94 -10.89 11.72
C GLU A 247 -16.96 -9.81 11.31
N ASN A 248 -16.63 -8.53 11.54
CA ASN A 248 -17.47 -7.41 11.11
C ASN A 248 -17.58 -7.35 9.57
N GLY A 249 -16.49 -7.63 8.85
CA GLY A 249 -16.48 -7.73 7.39
C GLY A 249 -17.39 -8.84 6.87
N LEU A 250 -17.34 -10.03 7.48
CA LEU A 250 -18.27 -11.12 7.13
C LEU A 250 -19.73 -10.71 7.37
N GLN A 251 -20.02 -10.05 8.51
CA GLN A 251 -21.36 -9.55 8.81
C GLN A 251 -21.84 -8.51 7.79
N GLN A 252 -20.97 -7.58 7.37
CA GLN A 252 -21.27 -6.60 6.31
C GLN A 252 -21.58 -7.25 4.96
N LEU A 253 -21.01 -8.43 4.69
CA LEU A 253 -21.30 -9.24 3.50
C LEU A 253 -22.55 -10.14 3.67
N GLY A 254 -23.20 -10.13 4.84
CA GLY A 254 -24.30 -11.03 5.16
C GLY A 254 -23.88 -12.50 5.23
N LEU A 255 -22.65 -12.75 5.69
CA LEU A 255 -22.06 -14.08 5.81
C LEU A 255 -21.77 -14.43 7.28
N THR A 256 -21.81 -15.72 7.59
CA THR A 256 -21.29 -16.29 8.83
C THR A 256 -20.01 -17.10 8.57
N LYS A 257 -19.29 -17.48 9.63
CA LYS A 257 -18.04 -18.26 9.53
C LYS A 257 -18.28 -19.65 8.89
N GLU A 258 -19.46 -20.22 9.11
CA GLU A 258 -19.84 -21.52 8.57
C GLU A 258 -20.07 -21.50 7.05
N GLN A 259 -20.18 -20.30 6.46
CA GLN A 259 -20.38 -20.09 5.03
C GLN A 259 -19.07 -19.78 4.28
N VAL A 260 -17.94 -19.75 4.99
CA VAL A 260 -16.61 -19.52 4.42
C VAL A 260 -15.69 -20.70 4.71
N GLU A 261 -14.68 -20.90 3.86
CA GLU A 261 -13.82 -22.08 3.93
C GLU A 261 -12.91 -21.99 5.18
N PRO A 262 -12.89 -22.99 6.07
CA PRO A 262 -11.99 -22.98 7.21
C PRO A 262 -10.53 -23.17 6.75
N LEU A 263 -9.61 -22.45 7.40
CA LEU A 263 -8.17 -22.55 7.18
C LEU A 263 -7.50 -23.20 8.40
N SER A 264 -6.51 -24.05 8.15
CA SER A 264 -5.62 -24.62 9.18
C SER A 264 -4.18 -24.20 8.93
N ASP A 265 -3.46 -23.79 9.99
CA ASP A 265 -2.02 -23.48 9.97
C ASP A 265 -1.57 -22.29 9.09
N PHE A 266 -2.52 -21.45 8.66
CA PHE A 266 -2.25 -20.25 7.87
C PHE A 266 -2.14 -18.98 8.71
N GLY A 267 -1.24 -18.10 8.28
CA GLY A 267 -1.04 -16.81 8.94
C GLY A 267 -0.80 -15.65 8.00
N ALA A 268 -1.16 -14.46 8.47
CA ALA A 268 -0.76 -13.20 7.88
C ALA A 268 0.37 -12.62 8.69
N ILE A 269 1.34 -11.98 8.03
CA ILE A 269 2.39 -11.24 8.73
C ILE A 269 2.31 -9.76 8.37
N GLY A 270 2.28 -8.92 9.42
CA GLY A 270 2.45 -7.48 9.26
C GLY A 270 3.91 -7.09 9.03
N SER A 271 4.12 -5.87 8.56
CA SER A 271 5.46 -5.28 8.48
C SER A 271 6.14 -5.12 9.85
N ASP A 272 5.45 -5.41 10.94
CA ASP A 272 5.92 -5.36 12.32
C ASP A 272 6.40 -6.72 12.85
N ASN A 273 6.61 -7.69 11.97
CA ASN A 273 7.03 -9.06 12.27
C ASN A 273 6.04 -9.84 13.14
N MET A 274 4.82 -9.33 13.30
CA MET A 274 3.77 -10.04 14.02
C MET A 274 2.99 -10.90 13.06
N ALA A 275 3.22 -12.21 13.14
CA ALA A 275 2.38 -13.18 12.45
C ALA A 275 1.09 -13.39 13.25
N MET A 276 -0.01 -13.58 12.53
CA MET A 276 -1.31 -13.83 13.09
C MET A 276 -2.01 -14.97 12.40
N GLN A 277 -2.72 -15.79 13.17
CA GLN A 277 -3.50 -16.88 12.62
C GLN A 277 -4.70 -16.36 11.82
N LEU A 278 -4.85 -16.91 10.62
CA LEU A 278 -6.02 -16.80 9.77
C LEU A 278 -6.90 -18.03 10.01
N THR A 279 -8.21 -17.84 10.00
CA THR A 279 -9.15 -18.87 10.44
C THR A 279 -10.03 -19.38 9.31
N HIS A 280 -10.34 -18.52 8.35
CA HIS A 280 -11.20 -18.86 7.21
C HIS A 280 -10.74 -18.11 5.96
N ARG A 281 -11.29 -18.48 4.81
CA ARG A 281 -11.05 -17.88 3.51
C ARG A 281 -12.37 -17.69 2.78
N LEU A 282 -12.57 -16.49 2.25
CA LEU A 282 -13.63 -16.18 1.30
C LEU A 282 -12.99 -16.08 -0.09
N ALA A 283 -13.36 -17.00 -0.98
CA ALA A 283 -13.00 -16.92 -2.40
C ALA A 283 -14.03 -16.05 -3.15
N VAL A 284 -13.57 -14.95 -3.72
CA VAL A 284 -14.37 -14.05 -4.58
C VAL A 284 -14.06 -14.40 -6.03
N LYS A 285 -15.07 -14.79 -6.80
CA LYS A 285 -14.88 -15.45 -8.10
C LYS A 285 -15.26 -14.61 -9.30
N SER A 286 -16.15 -13.64 -9.12
CA SER A 286 -16.80 -12.97 -10.25
C SER A 286 -16.42 -11.50 -10.31
N THR A 287 -16.69 -10.74 -9.25
CA THR A 287 -16.75 -9.28 -9.36
C THR A 287 -16.31 -8.58 -8.09
N LEU A 288 -15.53 -7.52 -8.30
CA LEU A 288 -15.21 -6.50 -7.31
C LEU A 288 -15.88 -5.20 -7.75
N ARG A 289 -16.72 -4.58 -6.91
CA ARG A 289 -17.38 -3.32 -7.27
C ARG A 289 -17.30 -2.31 -6.13
N MET A 290 -16.73 -1.14 -6.38
CA MET A 290 -16.78 -0.06 -5.39
C MET A 290 -18.19 0.54 -5.33
N ALA A 291 -18.67 0.86 -4.13
CA ALA A 291 -19.96 1.52 -3.98
C ALA A 291 -19.92 2.94 -4.56
N GLY A 292 -21.07 3.41 -5.06
CA GLY A 292 -21.18 4.73 -5.71
C GLY A 292 -20.67 4.78 -7.15
N SER A 293 -20.05 3.71 -7.66
CA SER A 293 -19.69 3.60 -9.08
C SER A 293 -20.94 3.49 -9.96
N SER A 294 -21.12 4.44 -10.88
CA SER A 294 -22.11 4.34 -11.95
C SER A 294 -21.64 3.43 -13.10
N SER A 295 -20.35 3.10 -13.15
CA SER A 295 -19.64 2.67 -14.36
C SER A 295 -19.34 1.16 -14.44
N GLY A 296 -19.88 0.35 -13.52
CA GLY A 296 -19.77 -1.11 -13.58
C GLY A 296 -18.93 -1.75 -12.48
N SER A 297 -18.79 -3.07 -12.56
CA SER A 297 -17.97 -3.93 -11.70
C SER A 297 -16.65 -4.26 -12.40
N VAL A 298 -15.57 -4.41 -11.63
CA VAL A 298 -14.31 -4.99 -12.12
C VAL A 298 -14.48 -6.51 -12.20
N PRO A 299 -14.54 -7.11 -13.40
CA PRO A 299 -14.53 -8.56 -13.51
C PRO A 299 -13.17 -9.10 -13.04
N LEU A 300 -13.20 -10.19 -12.29
CA LEU A 300 -11.98 -10.84 -11.82
C LEU A 300 -11.45 -11.79 -12.89
N THR A 301 -10.15 -11.70 -13.18
CA THR A 301 -9.48 -12.64 -14.11
C THR A 301 -9.08 -13.95 -13.43
N THR A 302 -8.96 -13.92 -12.11
CA THR A 302 -8.63 -15.05 -11.24
C THR A 302 -9.39 -14.93 -9.93
N ASP A 303 -9.66 -16.06 -9.28
CA ASP A 303 -10.23 -16.08 -7.92
C ASP A 303 -9.38 -15.21 -6.98
N MET A 304 -10.05 -14.34 -6.24
CA MET A 304 -9.44 -13.45 -5.27
C MET A 304 -9.81 -13.90 -3.87
N ASN A 305 -8.81 -14.29 -3.08
CA ASN A 305 -9.02 -14.74 -1.71
C ASN A 305 -8.98 -13.57 -0.73
N PHE A 306 -9.95 -13.55 0.17
CA PHE A 306 -9.94 -12.75 1.38
C PHE A 306 -9.81 -13.66 2.59
N ASP A 307 -8.69 -13.56 3.29
CA ASP A 307 -8.46 -14.36 4.49
C ASP A 307 -9.10 -13.69 5.70
N VAL A 308 -9.73 -14.50 6.56
CA VAL A 308 -10.50 -14.03 7.71
C VAL A 308 -9.67 -14.20 8.98
N GLY A 309 -9.38 -13.09 9.63
CA GLY A 309 -8.55 -13.06 10.84
C GLY A 309 -8.78 -11.84 11.71
N ASP A 310 -8.32 -11.96 12.95
CA ASP A 310 -8.61 -11.01 14.02
C ASP A 310 -7.53 -9.91 14.12
N LEU A 311 -7.35 -9.16 13.02
CA LEU A 311 -6.26 -8.17 12.85
C LEU A 311 -6.31 -7.06 13.92
N PRO A 312 -5.26 -6.87 14.75
CA PRO A 312 -5.22 -5.81 15.75
C PRO A 312 -5.45 -4.41 15.19
N VAL A 313 -4.98 -4.11 13.98
CA VAL A 313 -5.31 -2.83 13.30
C VAL A 313 -6.81 -2.68 13.04
N LEU A 314 -7.49 -3.74 12.61
CA LEU A 314 -8.94 -3.71 12.39
C LEU A 314 -9.72 -3.60 13.70
N LYS A 315 -9.20 -4.15 14.81
CA LYS A 315 -9.79 -3.98 16.15
C LYS A 315 -9.77 -2.51 16.59
N GLN A 316 -8.71 -1.77 16.28
CA GLN A 316 -8.61 -0.33 16.58
C GLN A 316 -9.55 0.52 15.72
N LEU A 317 -9.90 0.03 14.53
CA LEU A 317 -10.78 0.69 13.57
C LEU A 317 -12.24 0.24 13.67
N ARG A 318 -12.61 -0.46 14.74
CA ARG A 318 -14.00 -0.91 14.96
C ARG A 318 -15.00 0.25 14.97
N GLY A 319 -14.59 1.40 15.51
CA GLY A 319 -15.41 2.62 15.53
C GLY A 319 -15.65 3.23 14.15
N ASP A 320 -14.77 2.97 13.19
CA ASP A 320 -14.88 3.45 11.81
C ASP A 320 -15.61 2.45 10.89
N ASN A 321 -16.18 1.39 11.47
CA ASN A 321 -16.92 0.35 10.76
C ASN A 321 -16.10 -0.31 9.63
N VAL A 322 -14.79 -0.48 9.82
CA VAL A 322 -13.92 -1.18 8.88
C VAL A 322 -14.10 -2.70 9.02
N GLY A 323 -14.45 -3.35 7.92
CA GLY A 323 -14.66 -4.79 7.82
C GLY A 323 -13.44 -5.57 7.34
N GLY A 324 -12.44 -4.90 6.76
CA GLY A 324 -11.29 -5.59 6.20
C GLY A 324 -10.22 -4.70 5.60
N ILE A 325 -9.31 -5.33 4.85
CA ILE A 325 -8.21 -4.73 4.11
C ILE A 325 -8.33 -5.18 2.65
N MET A 326 -8.23 -4.23 1.73
CA MET A 326 -8.10 -4.47 0.30
C MET A 326 -6.63 -4.39 -0.08
N GLY A 327 -6.04 -5.54 -0.36
CA GLY A 327 -4.61 -5.70 -0.64
C GLY A 327 -4.22 -5.52 -2.11
N ALA A 328 -2.92 -5.65 -2.38
CA ALA A 328 -2.28 -5.63 -3.69
C ALA A 328 -2.91 -6.63 -4.68
N ASN A 329 -3.35 -7.80 -4.22
CA ASN A 329 -4.05 -8.78 -5.05
C ASN A 329 -5.32 -8.19 -5.71
N ALA A 330 -6.08 -7.35 -5.00
CA ALA A 330 -7.27 -6.68 -5.55
C ALA A 330 -6.90 -5.59 -6.55
N PHE A 331 -5.88 -4.78 -6.23
CA PHE A 331 -5.42 -3.70 -7.12
C PHE A 331 -4.79 -4.23 -8.41
N ALA A 332 -4.13 -5.40 -8.36
CA ALA A 332 -3.56 -6.04 -9.55
C ALA A 332 -4.63 -6.46 -10.58
N GLN A 333 -5.86 -6.75 -10.14
CA GLN A 333 -7.00 -7.06 -11.03
C GLN A 333 -7.53 -5.84 -11.76
N CYS A 334 -7.20 -4.63 -11.28
CA CYS A 334 -7.82 -3.39 -11.71
C CYS A 334 -7.11 -2.74 -12.92
N GLY A 335 -5.93 -3.22 -13.34
CA GLY A 335 -5.12 -2.61 -14.40
C GLY A 335 -4.38 -1.35 -13.93
N LEU A 336 -5.10 -0.25 -13.73
CA LEU A 336 -4.59 1.00 -13.19
C LEU A 336 -5.47 1.51 -12.04
N CYS A 337 -4.82 1.89 -10.94
CA CYS A 337 -5.45 2.51 -9.78
C CYS A 337 -5.00 3.95 -9.66
N ARG A 338 -5.96 4.88 -9.62
CA ARG A 338 -5.71 6.32 -9.46
C ARG A 338 -6.24 6.77 -8.12
N PHE A 339 -5.37 7.40 -7.33
CA PHE A 339 -5.67 7.89 -6.00
C PHE A 339 -5.58 9.41 -5.95
N ARG A 340 -6.59 10.01 -5.33
CA ARG A 340 -6.60 11.40 -4.90
C ARG A 340 -6.74 11.40 -3.39
N PHE A 341 -5.63 11.49 -2.68
CA PHE A 341 -5.64 11.47 -1.21
C PHE A 341 -5.92 12.85 -0.59
N ASN A 342 -5.77 13.92 -1.38
CA ASN A 342 -5.92 15.30 -0.94
C ASN A 342 -7.11 15.99 -1.60
N GLY A 343 -7.55 17.07 -0.96
CA GLY A 343 -8.62 17.93 -1.45
C GLY A 343 -9.93 17.70 -0.70
N ALA A 344 -10.98 18.38 -1.16
CA ALA A 344 -12.32 18.28 -0.57
C ALA A 344 -13.02 16.96 -0.87
N ASP A 345 -12.56 16.24 -1.90
CA ASP A 345 -13.13 14.97 -2.36
C ASP A 345 -12.00 13.99 -2.68
N PRO A 346 -11.50 13.26 -1.66
CA PRO A 346 -10.55 12.17 -1.84
C PRO A 346 -11.21 11.01 -2.59
N ARG A 347 -10.54 10.44 -3.59
CA ARG A 347 -11.13 9.41 -4.47
C ARG A 347 -10.17 8.29 -4.84
N LEU A 348 -10.76 7.14 -5.14
CA LEU A 348 -10.15 6.01 -5.82
C LEU A 348 -10.86 5.81 -7.15
N THR A 349 -10.13 5.99 -8.24
CA THR A 349 -10.61 5.69 -9.59
C THR A 349 -9.89 4.44 -10.10
N ILE A 350 -10.66 3.48 -10.58
CA ILE A 350 -10.15 2.26 -11.20
C ILE A 350 -10.32 2.37 -12.71
N LEU A 351 -9.22 2.10 -13.43
CA LEU A 351 -9.19 2.14 -14.89
C LEU A 351 -8.68 0.81 -15.42
N ARG A 352 -9.43 0.20 -16.35
CA ARG A 352 -9.05 -1.05 -17.00
C ARG A 352 -8.64 -0.83 -18.46
N PRO A 353 -7.86 -1.73 -19.06
CA PRO A 353 -7.62 -1.72 -20.50
C PRO A 353 -8.92 -1.94 -21.26
N VAL A 354 -9.12 -1.19 -22.33
CA VAL A 354 -10.18 -1.45 -23.31
C VAL A 354 -9.79 -2.71 -24.07
N GLU A 355 -10.60 -3.76 -23.94
CA GLU A 355 -10.45 -4.94 -24.78
C GLU A 355 -10.62 -4.50 -26.23
N LYS A 356 -9.56 -4.60 -27.04
CA LYS A 356 -9.73 -4.51 -28.48
C LYS A 356 -10.55 -5.71 -28.86
N GLU A 357 -11.81 -5.49 -29.26
CA GLU A 357 -12.57 -6.51 -29.98
C GLU A 357 -11.63 -7.00 -31.07
N SER A 358 -11.19 -8.25 -30.95
CA SER A 358 -10.49 -8.89 -32.05
C SER A 358 -11.54 -8.98 -33.15
N ASN A 359 -11.52 -7.99 -34.05
CA ASN A 359 -11.98 -8.17 -35.40
C ASN A 359 -11.03 -9.19 -36.03
N ASP A 360 -11.10 -10.43 -35.55
CA ASP A 360 -10.79 -11.60 -36.34
C ASP A 360 -11.90 -11.63 -37.39
N GLU A 361 -11.82 -10.70 -38.35
CA GLU A 361 -12.31 -10.97 -39.69
C GLU A 361 -11.53 -12.21 -40.11
N GLU A 362 -12.12 -13.38 -39.90
CA GLU A 362 -11.77 -14.62 -40.58
C GLU A 362 -11.61 -14.23 -42.03
N THR A 363 -10.35 -14.05 -42.43
CA THR A 363 -10.01 -13.84 -43.82
C THR A 363 -10.26 -15.21 -44.41
N GLU A 364 -11.46 -15.43 -44.95
CA GLU A 364 -11.81 -16.63 -45.69
C GLU A 364 -10.66 -16.91 -46.65
N GLU A 365 -9.88 -17.96 -46.38
CA GLU A 365 -8.88 -18.42 -47.33
C GLU A 365 -9.62 -18.68 -48.64
N PRO A 366 -9.20 -18.07 -49.77
CA PRO A 366 -9.90 -18.26 -51.02
C PRO A 366 -9.88 -19.74 -51.37
N SER A 367 -11.06 -20.35 -51.41
CA SER A 367 -11.25 -21.74 -51.81
C SER A 367 -10.60 -21.96 -53.18
N VAL A 368 -9.49 -22.68 -53.22
CA VAL A 368 -8.89 -23.12 -54.48
C VAL A 368 -9.82 -24.19 -55.06
N GLN A 369 -10.63 -23.82 -56.05
CA GLN A 369 -11.36 -24.79 -56.86
C GLN A 369 -10.39 -25.50 -57.82
N PRO A 370 -10.51 -26.84 -57.99
CA PRO A 370 -9.61 -27.65 -58.82
C PRO A 370 -9.77 -27.43 -60.34
#